data_AF-A0AAV1JSV9-F1
#
_entry.id   AF-A0AAV1JSV9-F1
#
_cell.length_a   1.000
_cell.length_b   1.000
_cell.length_c   1.000
_cell.angle_alpha   90.00
_cell.angle_beta   90.00
_cell.angle_gamma   90.00
#
_symmetry.space_group_name_H-M   'P 1'
#
loop_
_entity.id
_entity.type
_entity.pdbx_description
1 polymer ?
#
loop_
_entity_poly.entity_id
_entity_poly.type
_entity_poly.pdbx_seq_one_letter_code
_entity_poly.pdbx_strand_id
1 'polypeptide(L)'
;MEKNGDCKKCKAAERFRVRVCLRQMYGTADMRSQCLLLVDPEQAVEWLEHRLRALFTLSGSFYLRSSGYLLPSCESLQILNPNDSVEVVPVKEEILDNQANLSQDMTDRNGHEVHWNPSRNMCHNEGSEGKIVQKESQLDASKRKALALLKEKFSGFSGDEHRDGNVLSGDSYSVIGEPKKKRKRVRHRRPKENQKQIDDILNNGVAIMPTTRPPRLVHSV
;
A
#
# COMPACT_ATOMS: atom_id res chain seq x y z
N MET A 1 40.89 9.61 14.66
CA MET A 1 40.68 8.13 14.71
C MET A 1 39.20 7.90 14.91
N GLU A 2 38.45 7.85 13.81
CA GLU A 2 37.01 7.63 13.82
C GLU A 2 36.74 6.13 13.95
N LYS A 3 36.01 5.75 15.00
CA LYS A 3 35.65 4.36 15.28
C LYS A 3 34.64 3.91 14.22
N ASN A 4 35.06 2.99 13.36
CA ASN A 4 34.16 2.20 12.51
C ASN A 4 33.17 1.47 13.43
N GLY A 5 31.96 2.02 13.54
CA GLY A 5 30.88 1.40 14.27
C GLY A 5 30.48 0.12 13.56
N ASP A 6 30.67 -1.01 14.23
CA ASP A 6 30.17 -2.31 13.81
C ASP A 6 28.70 -2.16 13.40
N CYS A 7 28.47 -2.26 12.09
CA CYS A 7 27.15 -2.31 11.50
C CYS A 7 26.49 -3.57 12.05
N LYS A 8 25.67 -3.40 13.10
CA LYS A 8 24.83 -4.45 13.67
C LYS A 8 24.15 -5.12 12.50
N LYS A 9 24.44 -6.41 12.27
CA LYS A 9 23.80 -7.23 11.24
C LYS A 9 22.29 -7.14 11.46
N CYS A 10 21.62 -6.24 10.73
CA CYS A 10 20.17 -6.17 10.68
C CYS A 10 19.74 -7.53 10.14
N LYS A 11 19.05 -8.31 10.97
CA LYS A 11 18.41 -9.55 10.50
C LYS A 11 17.49 -9.10 9.37
N ALA A 12 17.75 -9.55 8.14
CA ALA A 12 16.91 -9.25 7.01
C ALA A 12 15.47 -9.59 7.39
N ALA A 13 14.60 -8.57 7.46
CA ALA A 13 13.23 -8.77 7.88
C ALA A 13 12.57 -9.79 6.93
N GLU A 14 11.84 -10.75 7.50
CA GLU A 14 11.22 -11.80 6.70
C GLU A 14 10.10 -11.17 5.86
N ARG A 15 10.28 -11.16 4.54
CA ARG A 15 9.26 -10.68 3.61
C ARG A 15 8.00 -11.52 3.75
N PHE A 16 6.84 -10.87 3.78
CA PHE A 16 5.56 -11.55 3.92
C PHE A 16 4.65 -11.29 2.72
N ARG A 17 3.59 -12.08 2.61
CA ARG A 17 2.64 -11.99 1.50
C ARG A 17 1.43 -11.18 1.92
N VAL A 18 0.95 -10.34 1.02
CA VAL A 18 -0.28 -9.56 1.17
C VAL A 18 -1.22 -9.91 0.01
N ARG A 19 -2.51 -10.05 0.30
CA ARG A 19 -3.57 -10.21 -0.71
C ARG A 19 -4.03 -8.83 -1.11
N VAL A 20 -3.88 -8.45 -2.37
CA VAL A 20 -4.40 -7.18 -2.88
C VAL A 20 -5.66 -7.41 -3.68
N CYS A 21 -6.72 -6.70 -3.31
CA CYS A 21 -8.05 -6.75 -3.90
C CYS A 21 -8.33 -5.47 -4.70
N LEU A 22 -8.42 -5.61 -6.03
CA LEU A 22 -8.70 -4.55 -7.01
C LEU A 22 -10.14 -4.64 -7.55
N ARG A 23 -11.07 -5.21 -6.77
CA ARG A 23 -12.46 -5.46 -7.19
C ARG A 23 -13.19 -4.18 -7.61
N GLN A 24 -12.87 -3.04 -7.01
CA GLN A 24 -13.49 -1.77 -7.39
C GLN A 24 -12.99 -1.24 -8.74
N MET A 25 -11.81 -1.66 -9.19
CA MET A 25 -11.20 -1.22 -10.45
C MET A 25 -11.60 -2.14 -11.62
N TYR A 26 -11.53 -3.46 -11.43
CA TYR A 26 -11.73 -4.45 -12.49
C TYR A 26 -13.06 -5.22 -12.39
N GLY A 27 -13.85 -4.99 -11.33
CA GLY A 27 -15.04 -5.79 -11.03
C GLY A 27 -14.74 -7.11 -10.32
N THR A 28 -15.78 -7.80 -9.87
CA THR A 28 -15.67 -9.08 -9.13
C THR A 28 -15.46 -10.30 -10.02
N ALA A 29 -15.89 -10.21 -11.29
CA ALA A 29 -15.77 -11.31 -12.25
C ALA A 29 -14.35 -11.44 -12.84
N ASP A 30 -13.57 -10.36 -12.83
CA ASP A 30 -12.21 -10.39 -13.39
C ASP A 30 -11.25 -11.13 -12.47
N MET A 31 -10.48 -12.07 -13.02
CA MET A 31 -9.43 -12.78 -12.29
C MET A 31 -8.28 -11.86 -11.87
N ARG A 32 -8.10 -10.73 -12.54
CA ARG A 32 -7.10 -9.69 -12.21
C ARG A 32 -7.49 -8.88 -10.98
N SER A 33 -8.72 -9.01 -10.50
CA SER A 33 -9.23 -8.31 -9.32
C SER A 33 -8.57 -8.75 -8.01
N GLN A 34 -7.77 -9.82 -8.01
CA GLN A 34 -7.05 -10.30 -6.83
C GLN A 34 -5.63 -10.71 -7.20
N CYS A 35 -4.65 -10.29 -6.40
CA CYS A 35 -3.28 -10.75 -6.55
C CYS A 35 -2.60 -10.93 -5.20
N LEU A 36 -1.50 -11.69 -5.19
CA LEU A 36 -0.64 -11.87 -4.03
C LEU A 36 0.68 -11.18 -4.30
N LEU A 37 1.06 -10.24 -3.42
CA LEU A 37 2.33 -9.54 -3.48
C LEU A 37 3.21 -9.94 -2.31
N LEU A 38 4.50 -10.10 -2.58
CA LEU A 38 5.51 -10.27 -1.55
C LEU A 38 6.05 -8.88 -1.21
N VAL A 39 5.87 -8.47 0.04
CA VAL A 39 6.22 -7.13 0.53
C VAL A 39 7.31 -7.23 1.58
N ASP A 40 8.08 -6.16 1.70
CA ASP A 40 9.08 -6.00 2.73
C ASP A 40 8.48 -5.13 3.85
N PRO A 41 8.45 -5.60 5.11
CA PRO A 41 7.85 -4.86 6.21
C PRO A 41 8.40 -3.44 6.37
N GLU A 42 9.69 -3.22 6.13
CA GLU A 42 10.34 -1.93 6.36
C GLU A 42 9.92 -0.86 5.33
N GLN A 43 9.28 -1.26 4.23
CA GLN A 43 8.80 -0.33 3.22
C GLN A 43 7.56 0.44 3.69
N ALA A 44 7.39 1.65 3.17
CA ALA A 44 6.20 2.44 3.40
C ALA A 44 5.02 1.94 2.54
N VAL A 45 3.80 2.28 2.94
CA VAL A 45 2.57 2.01 2.18
C VAL A 45 2.62 2.70 0.80
N GLU A 46 3.21 3.89 0.70
CA GLU A 46 3.42 4.62 -0.57
C GLU A 46 4.18 3.76 -1.62
N TRP A 47 5.17 2.97 -1.18
CA TRP A 47 5.87 2.06 -2.07
C TRP A 47 4.93 1.01 -2.68
N LEU A 48 4.00 0.47 -1.87
CA LEU A 48 3.00 -0.49 -2.32
C LEU A 48 2.03 0.17 -3.31
N GLU A 49 1.61 1.41 -3.06
CA GLU A 49 0.78 2.18 -4.00
C GLU A 49 1.45 2.36 -5.37
N HIS A 50 2.70 2.83 -5.39
CA HIS A 50 3.46 2.97 -6.63
C HIS A 50 3.66 1.63 -7.33
N ARG A 51 3.95 0.57 -6.57
CA ARG A 51 4.12 -0.78 -7.12
C ARG A 51 2.83 -1.27 -7.77
N LEU A 52 1.68 -1.01 -7.17
CA LEU A 52 0.37 -1.37 -7.72
C LEU A 52 0.05 -0.55 -8.98
N ARG A 53 0.35 0.76 -9.00
CA ARG A 53 0.23 1.58 -10.21
C ARG A 53 1.06 1.02 -11.35
N ALA A 54 2.31 0.66 -11.09
CA ALA A 54 3.19 0.11 -12.12
C ALA A 54 2.73 -1.27 -12.64
N LEU A 55 2.27 -2.15 -11.75
CA LEU A 55 1.88 -3.52 -12.14
C LEU A 55 0.53 -3.59 -12.86
N PHE A 56 -0.43 -2.75 -12.47
CA PHE A 56 -1.79 -2.80 -12.97
C PHE A 56 -2.16 -1.57 -13.80
N THR A 57 -1.19 -0.71 -14.13
CA THR A 57 -1.42 0.53 -14.90
C THR A 57 -2.62 1.33 -14.37
N LEU A 58 -2.71 1.47 -13.04
CA LEU A 58 -3.84 2.14 -12.40
C LEU A 58 -3.75 3.64 -12.67
N SER A 59 -4.80 4.20 -13.25
CA SER A 59 -4.97 5.65 -13.46
C SER A 59 -5.71 6.28 -12.28
N GLY A 60 -5.44 7.57 -12.03
CA GLY A 60 -6.11 8.36 -11.00
C GLY A 60 -5.55 8.18 -9.60
N SER A 61 -6.23 8.79 -8.63
CA SER A 61 -5.93 8.67 -7.20
C SER A 61 -6.75 7.54 -6.57
N PHE A 62 -6.12 6.83 -5.66
CA PHE A 62 -6.74 5.77 -4.86
C PHE A 62 -6.06 5.73 -3.50
N TYR A 63 -6.72 5.13 -2.53
CA TYR A 63 -6.13 4.80 -1.23
C TYR A 63 -6.21 3.30 -0.99
N LEU A 64 -5.39 2.83 -0.06
CA LEU A 64 -5.35 1.44 0.36
C LEU A 64 -6.14 1.28 1.67
N ARG A 65 -6.86 0.17 1.79
CA ARG A 65 -7.65 -0.16 2.98
C ARG A 65 -7.34 -1.59 3.45
N SER A 66 -7.03 -1.78 4.72
CA SER A 66 -6.90 -3.12 5.33
C SER A 66 -7.92 -3.29 6.45
N SER A 67 -8.67 -4.39 6.45
CA SER A 67 -9.65 -4.70 7.51
C SER A 67 -10.63 -3.55 7.82
N GLY A 68 -10.98 -2.74 6.80
CA GLY A 68 -11.86 -1.57 6.95
C GLY A 68 -11.15 -0.26 7.31
N TYR A 69 -9.87 -0.29 7.68
CA TYR A 69 -9.07 0.88 8.04
C TYR A 69 -8.26 1.40 6.85
N LEU A 70 -8.22 2.72 6.69
CA LEU A 70 -7.42 3.38 5.66
C LEU A 70 -5.94 3.29 6.04
N LEU A 71 -5.10 2.92 5.09
CA LEU A 71 -3.65 2.84 5.27
C LEU A 71 -3.02 4.17 4.82
N PRO A 72 -2.43 4.95 5.74
CA PRO A 72 -1.70 6.17 5.39
C PRO A 72 -0.45 5.84 4.59
N SER A 73 -0.17 6.60 3.52
CA SER A 73 0.95 6.34 2.61
C SER A 73 2.32 6.42 3.31
N CYS A 74 2.45 7.25 4.35
CA CYS A 74 3.68 7.41 5.14
C CYS A 74 3.92 6.26 6.13
N GLU A 75 2.92 5.41 6.41
CA GLU A 75 3.04 4.36 7.42
C GLU A 75 3.83 3.17 6.88
N SER A 76 4.49 2.42 7.78
CA SER A 76 5.25 1.23 7.41
C SER A 76 4.31 0.04 7.16
N LEU A 77 4.66 -0.83 6.21
CA LEU A 77 3.92 -2.07 5.93
C LEU A 77 3.97 -3.07 7.10
N GLN A 78 4.78 -2.83 8.14
CA GLN A 78 4.78 -3.61 9.39
C GLN A 78 3.42 -3.66 10.08
N ILE A 79 2.54 -2.69 9.84
CA ILE A 79 1.16 -2.68 10.38
C ILE A 79 0.28 -3.79 9.83
N LEU A 80 0.66 -4.38 8.69
CA LEU A 80 -0.08 -5.45 8.04
C LEU A 80 0.39 -6.81 8.56
N ASN A 81 -0.56 -7.71 8.78
CA ASN A 81 -0.25 -9.09 9.11
C ASN A 81 0.03 -9.92 7.85
N PRO A 82 0.78 -11.04 7.97
CA PRO A 82 0.93 -11.99 6.90
C PRO A 82 -0.42 -12.51 6.38
N ASN A 83 -0.65 -12.33 5.08
CA ASN A 83 -1.86 -12.66 4.34
C ASN A 83 -3.06 -11.73 4.56
N ASP A 84 -2.85 -10.55 5.16
CA ASP A 84 -3.89 -9.52 5.21
C ASP A 84 -4.38 -9.14 3.81
N SER A 85 -5.65 -8.74 3.76
CA SER A 85 -6.31 -8.29 2.54
C SER A 85 -6.28 -6.77 2.47
N VAL A 86 -5.55 -6.24 1.49
CA VAL A 86 -5.49 -4.82 1.16
C VAL A 86 -6.40 -4.54 -0.03
N GLU A 87 -7.41 -3.73 0.17
CA GLU A 87 -8.34 -3.27 -0.85
C GLU A 87 -7.86 -1.96 -1.46
N VAL A 88 -7.93 -1.86 -2.79
CA VAL A 88 -7.65 -0.63 -3.54
C VAL A 88 -8.98 0.07 -3.78
N VAL A 89 -9.11 1.30 -3.27
CA VAL A 89 -10.34 2.08 -3.35
C VAL A 89 -10.07 3.36 -4.15
N PRO A 90 -10.67 3.53 -5.35
CA PRO A 90 -10.52 4.75 -6.14
C PRO A 90 -11.14 5.94 -5.41
N VAL A 91 -10.45 7.08 -5.44
CA VAL A 91 -11.00 8.34 -4.95
C VAL A 91 -11.97 8.86 -6.02
N LYS A 92 -13.26 8.97 -5.69
CA LYS A 92 -14.22 9.62 -6.57
C LYS A 92 -13.93 11.13 -6.58
N GLU A 93 -13.71 11.69 -7.76
CA GLU A 93 -13.38 13.11 -7.94
C GLU A 93 -14.42 14.06 -7.33
N GLU A 94 -15.67 13.61 -7.15
CA GLU A 94 -16.76 14.36 -6.52
C GLU A 94 -16.45 14.86 -5.08
N ILE A 95 -15.43 14.29 -4.41
CA ILE A 95 -15.03 14.70 -3.06
C ILE A 95 -13.90 15.75 -3.08
N LEU A 96 -13.14 15.85 -4.19
CA LEU A 96 -11.95 16.72 -4.28
C LEU A 96 -12.31 18.20 -4.41
N ASP A 97 -13.48 18.53 -4.97
CA ASP A 97 -13.96 19.91 -5.04
C ASP A 97 -14.14 20.55 -3.65
N ASN A 98 -14.34 19.73 -2.61
CA ASN A 98 -14.47 20.21 -1.24
C ASN A 98 -13.13 20.35 -0.49
N GLN A 99 -12.02 19.77 -0.99
CA GLN A 99 -10.70 19.84 -0.35
C GLN A 99 -9.69 20.72 -1.11
N ALA A 100 -9.92 21.00 -2.39
CA ALA A 100 -9.07 21.91 -3.18
C ALA A 100 -8.99 23.34 -2.59
N ASN A 101 -9.99 23.75 -1.79
CA ASN A 101 -9.96 25.03 -1.07
C ASN A 101 -8.98 25.09 0.13
N LEU A 102 -8.29 23.99 0.48
CA LEU A 102 -7.36 23.95 1.64
C LEU A 102 -5.89 23.69 1.28
N SER A 103 -5.54 23.44 0.02
CA SER A 103 -4.17 23.05 -0.36
C SER A 103 -3.64 23.68 -1.66
N GLN A 104 -4.23 24.80 -2.08
CA GLN A 104 -3.79 25.53 -3.27
C GLN A 104 -2.88 26.71 -2.91
N ASP A 105 -1.69 26.42 -2.39
CA ASP A 105 -0.53 27.29 -2.54
C ASP A 105 0.74 26.45 -2.35
N MET A 106 1.75 26.64 -3.22
CA MET A 106 3.00 25.85 -3.35
C MET A 106 3.06 24.80 -4.49
N THR A 107 2.78 25.20 -5.73
CA THR A 107 3.41 24.53 -6.88
C THR A 107 4.30 25.51 -7.63
N ASP A 108 5.61 25.25 -7.58
CA ASP A 108 6.61 25.96 -8.36
C ASP A 108 6.60 25.46 -9.81
N ARG A 109 6.71 26.42 -10.74
CA ARG A 109 6.36 26.32 -12.16
C ARG A 109 7.41 25.63 -13.04
N ASN A 110 8.29 24.80 -12.47
CA ASN A 110 9.41 24.21 -13.21
C ASN A 110 9.18 22.71 -13.44
N GLY A 111 8.71 22.37 -14.65
CA GLY A 111 8.47 21.01 -15.13
C GLY A 111 9.73 20.16 -15.28
N HIS A 112 10.44 19.91 -14.19
CA HIS A 112 11.52 18.94 -14.11
C HIS A 112 10.99 17.63 -13.56
N GLU A 113 11.14 16.54 -14.31
CA GLU A 113 10.95 15.17 -13.81
C GLU A 113 11.88 14.94 -12.61
N VAL A 114 11.31 14.90 -11.41
CA VAL A 114 12.05 14.63 -10.18
C VAL A 114 12.36 13.14 -10.13
N HIS A 115 13.60 12.79 -10.47
CA HIS A 115 14.17 11.48 -10.17
C HIS A 115 14.18 11.30 -8.64
N TRP A 116 13.24 10.51 -8.13
CA TRP A 116 13.09 10.26 -6.69
C TRP A 116 14.36 9.63 -6.11
N ASN A 117 14.98 10.34 -5.16
CA ASN A 117 16.09 9.87 -4.36
C ASN A 117 15.55 9.69 -2.92
N PRO A 118 15.31 8.46 -2.44
CA PRO A 118 14.56 8.21 -1.21
C PRO A 118 15.37 8.45 0.09
N SER A 119 16.37 9.32 0.05
CA SER A 119 17.22 9.60 1.21
C SER A 119 17.02 11.02 1.70
N ARG A 120 16.50 11.12 2.93
CA ARG A 120 16.26 12.31 3.77
C ARG A 120 14.93 13.01 3.53
N ASN A 121 13.96 12.68 4.37
CA ASN A 121 13.21 13.72 5.08
C ASN A 121 12.92 13.23 6.50
N MET A 122 13.74 13.70 7.43
CA MET A 122 13.43 13.63 8.87
C MET A 122 12.52 14.82 9.17
N CYS A 123 11.23 14.54 9.36
CA CYS A 123 10.26 15.50 9.86
C CYS A 123 10.50 15.75 11.36
N HIS A 124 11.44 16.64 11.67
CA HIS A 124 11.42 17.37 12.93
C HIS A 124 10.40 18.51 12.80
N ASN A 125 9.23 18.34 13.42
CA ASN A 125 8.26 19.41 13.60
C ASN A 125 8.40 19.88 15.05
N GLU A 126 9.36 20.79 15.30
CA GLU A 126 9.52 21.41 16.60
C GLU A 126 8.57 22.60 16.72
N GLY A 127 7.88 22.65 17.87
CA GLY A 127 6.79 23.54 18.18
C GLY A 127 7.12 25.02 18.01
N SER A 128 6.41 25.66 17.09
CA SER A 128 6.16 27.09 17.14
C SER A 128 4.98 27.34 18.07
N GLU A 129 5.26 27.65 19.34
CA GLU A 129 4.31 28.22 20.30
C GLU A 129 3.96 29.67 19.88
N GLY A 130 3.11 29.80 18.87
CA GLY A 130 2.47 31.07 18.53
C GLY A 130 1.32 31.34 19.49
N LYS A 131 1.36 32.49 20.20
CA LYS A 131 0.21 33.05 20.93
C LYS A 131 -0.96 33.26 19.96
N ILE A 132 -1.86 32.29 19.88
CA ILE A 132 -3.13 32.40 19.15
C ILE A 132 -4.05 33.32 19.94
N VAL A 133 -4.21 34.54 19.45
CA VAL A 133 -5.24 35.47 19.91
C VAL A 133 -6.60 34.81 19.67
N GLN A 134 -7.31 34.54 20.76
CA GLN A 134 -8.63 33.89 20.79
C GLN A 134 -9.69 34.77 20.12
N LYS A 135 -9.77 34.74 18.79
CA LYS A 135 -11.04 34.99 18.13
C LYS A 135 -11.78 33.66 18.18
N GLU A 136 -12.76 33.55 19.09
CA GLU A 136 -13.68 32.42 19.09
C GLU A 136 -14.26 32.29 17.69
N SER A 137 -13.83 31.24 16.98
CA SER A 137 -14.34 30.99 15.65
C SER A 137 -15.82 30.63 15.79
N GLN A 138 -16.65 31.01 14.82
CA GLN A 138 -18.04 30.57 14.72
C GLN A 138 -18.18 29.03 14.87
N LEU A 139 -17.11 28.31 14.49
CA LEU A 139 -16.95 26.87 14.61
C LEU A 139 -16.88 26.40 16.08
N ASP A 140 -16.18 27.12 16.95
CA ASP A 140 -16.12 26.81 18.38
C ASP A 140 -17.45 27.03 19.10
N ALA A 141 -18.18 28.08 18.71
CA ALA A 141 -19.54 28.31 19.21
C ALA A 141 -20.49 27.17 18.80
N SER A 142 -20.40 26.72 17.54
CA SER A 142 -21.18 25.59 17.02
C SER A 142 -20.83 24.27 17.72
N LYS A 143 -19.53 24.02 17.96
CA LYS A 143 -19.04 22.86 18.70
C LYS A 143 -19.57 22.81 20.14
N ARG A 144 -19.53 23.93 20.87
CA ARG A 144 -20.09 24.00 22.24
C ARG A 144 -21.59 23.72 22.25
N LYS A 145 -22.33 24.25 21.28
CA LYS A 145 -23.77 24.02 21.14
C LYS A 145 -24.09 22.54 20.86
N ALA A 146 -23.35 21.89 19.97
CA ALA A 146 -23.53 20.47 19.67
C ALA A 146 -23.23 19.57 20.89
N LEU A 147 -22.16 19.86 21.63
CA LEU A 147 -21.81 19.10 22.84
C LEU A 147 -22.85 19.26 23.96
N ALA A 148 -23.46 20.44 24.10
CA ALA A 148 -24.54 20.66 25.06
C ALA A 148 -25.76 19.79 24.74
N LEU A 149 -26.17 19.73 23.46
CA LEU A 149 -27.30 18.89 23.02
C LEU A 149 -27.04 17.39 23.24
N LEU A 150 -25.81 16.94 23.05
CA LEU A 150 -25.44 15.55 23.34
C LEU A 150 -25.48 15.26 24.85
N LYS A 151 -24.97 16.16 25.69
CA LYS A 151 -25.07 15.98 27.14
C LYS A 151 -26.51 15.92 27.62
N GLU A 152 -27.39 16.79 27.11
CA GLU A 152 -28.82 16.76 27.45
C GLU A 152 -29.51 15.46 27.01
N LYS A 153 -29.20 14.95 25.81
CA LYS A 153 -29.80 13.70 25.32
C LYS A 153 -29.28 12.45 26.05
N PHE A 154 -28.04 12.45 26.50
CA PHE A 154 -27.37 11.26 27.01
C PHE A 154 -27.08 11.29 28.52
N SER A 155 -27.38 12.37 29.25
CA SER A 155 -27.21 12.44 30.71
C SER A 155 -28.16 11.53 31.48
N GLY A 156 -29.14 10.90 30.82
CA GLY A 156 -30.02 9.90 31.41
C GLY A 156 -29.49 8.46 31.37
N PHE A 157 -28.33 8.21 30.76
CA PHE A 157 -27.69 6.89 30.69
C PHE A 157 -26.55 6.77 31.72
N SER A 158 -26.78 7.19 32.96
CA SER A 158 -26.02 6.68 34.10
C SER A 158 -26.52 5.26 34.39
N GLY A 159 -26.13 4.32 33.53
CA GLY A 159 -26.28 2.88 33.75
C GLY A 159 -25.29 2.43 34.81
N ASP A 160 -25.50 2.89 36.03
CA ASP A 160 -25.12 2.19 37.24
C ASP A 160 -26.07 0.99 37.32
N GLU A 161 -25.66 -0.18 36.86
CA GLU A 161 -26.15 -1.45 37.40
C GLU A 161 -25.34 -2.65 36.89
N HIS A 162 -24.77 -3.34 37.87
CA HIS A 162 -24.40 -4.75 37.92
C HIS A 162 -24.83 -5.59 36.71
N ARG A 163 -23.84 -6.15 36.00
CA ARG A 163 -24.04 -7.47 35.39
C ARG A 163 -22.80 -8.32 35.53
N ASP A 164 -22.98 -9.31 36.40
CA ASP A 164 -22.10 -10.41 36.69
C ASP A 164 -21.59 -11.11 35.43
N GLY A 165 -20.35 -11.60 35.56
CA GLY A 165 -19.65 -12.33 34.52
C GLY A 165 -20.47 -13.47 33.93
N ASN A 166 -20.45 -13.54 32.61
CA ASN A 166 -20.57 -14.82 31.93
C ASN A 166 -19.50 -14.86 30.84
N VAL A 167 -18.32 -15.30 31.26
CA VAL A 167 -17.19 -15.71 30.42
C VAL A 167 -17.64 -16.98 29.70
N LEU A 168 -18.24 -16.83 28.52
CA LEU A 168 -18.40 -17.95 27.60
C LEU A 168 -17.05 -18.21 26.92
N SER A 169 -16.26 -19.05 27.58
CA SER A 169 -15.24 -19.90 26.96
C SER A 169 -15.88 -20.67 25.81
N GLY A 170 -15.61 -20.24 24.59
CA GLY A 170 -16.05 -20.89 23.36
C GLY A 170 -14.88 -21.58 22.68
N ASP A 171 -14.70 -22.85 23.03
CA ASP A 171 -13.91 -23.92 22.42
C ASP A 171 -13.13 -23.63 21.12
N SER A 172 -11.81 -23.57 21.31
CA SER A 172 -10.80 -24.38 20.62
C SER A 172 -11.32 -25.43 19.61
N TYR A 173 -11.39 -25.06 18.33
CA TYR A 173 -11.33 -26.02 17.22
C TYR A 173 -9.92 -26.03 16.63
N SER A 174 -9.04 -26.83 17.23
CA SER A 174 -7.76 -27.23 16.60
C SER A 174 -8.05 -28.20 15.46
N VAL A 175 -8.31 -27.66 14.26
CA VAL A 175 -8.33 -28.46 13.02
C VAL A 175 -6.88 -28.87 12.74
N ILE A 176 -6.53 -30.08 13.15
CA ILE A 176 -5.28 -30.78 12.79
C ILE A 176 -5.35 -31.05 11.28
N GLY A 177 -4.92 -30.07 10.50
CA GLY A 177 -4.77 -30.21 9.05
C GLY A 177 -3.53 -31.04 8.75
N GLU A 178 -3.73 -32.21 8.13
CA GLU A 178 -2.65 -33.08 7.68
C GLU A 178 -1.60 -32.33 6.84
N PRO A 179 -0.29 -32.64 7.01
CA PRO A 179 0.77 -31.97 6.27
C PRO A 179 0.67 -32.29 4.76
N LYS A 180 0.22 -31.30 3.98
CA LYS A 180 0.13 -31.40 2.51
C LYS A 180 1.50 -31.76 1.93
N LYS A 181 1.60 -32.94 1.29
CA LYS A 181 2.78 -33.40 0.54
C LYS A 181 3.24 -32.31 -0.42
N LYS A 182 4.44 -31.75 -0.18
CA LYS A 182 5.07 -30.74 -1.05
C LYS A 182 5.33 -31.38 -2.43
N ARG A 183 4.54 -31.01 -3.45
CA ARG A 183 4.79 -31.43 -4.83
C ARG A 183 6.13 -30.83 -5.29
N LYS A 184 7.10 -31.70 -5.55
CA LYS A 184 8.45 -31.32 -6.02
C LYS A 184 8.30 -30.70 -7.41
N ARG A 185 8.51 -29.39 -7.53
CA ARG A 185 8.44 -28.68 -8.80
C ARG A 185 9.57 -29.19 -9.71
N VAL A 186 9.20 -29.97 -10.72
CA VAL A 186 10.14 -30.47 -11.75
C VAL A 186 10.66 -29.25 -12.52
N ARG A 187 11.93 -28.91 -12.31
CA ARG A 187 12.61 -27.90 -13.11
C ARG A 187 13.02 -28.56 -14.42
N HIS A 188 12.31 -28.24 -15.49
CA HIS A 188 12.79 -28.53 -16.84
C HIS A 188 14.12 -27.81 -17.04
N ARG A 189 15.22 -28.57 -17.03
CA ARG A 189 16.52 -28.08 -17.44
C ARG A 189 16.41 -27.74 -18.92
N ARG A 190 16.59 -26.47 -19.28
CA ARG A 190 16.73 -26.07 -20.68
C ARG A 190 17.98 -26.78 -21.25
N PRO A 191 17.89 -27.46 -22.41
CA PRO A 191 19.05 -28.03 -23.08
C PRO A 191 20.09 -26.94 -23.34
N LYS A 192 21.35 -27.19 -22.99
CA LYS A 192 22.47 -26.22 -23.08
C LYS A 192 23.04 -26.05 -24.49
N GLU A 193 22.34 -26.47 -25.53
CA GLU A 193 22.95 -26.67 -26.85
C GLU A 193 23.14 -25.39 -27.67
N ASN A 194 22.43 -24.30 -27.36
CA ASN A 194 22.46 -23.08 -28.18
C ASN A 194 23.25 -21.89 -27.61
N GLN A 195 23.98 -22.07 -26.49
CA GLN A 195 24.66 -20.93 -25.86
C GLN A 195 26.04 -20.62 -26.49
N LYS A 196 26.66 -21.58 -27.20
CA LYS A 196 27.98 -21.36 -27.83
C LYS A 196 27.93 -20.57 -29.14
N GLN A 197 26.78 -20.45 -29.81
CA GLN A 197 26.67 -19.73 -31.08
C GLN A 197 26.51 -18.20 -30.92
N ILE A 198 26.12 -17.71 -29.74
CA ILE A 198 25.87 -16.27 -29.54
C ILE A 198 27.18 -15.52 -29.28
N ASP A 199 28.15 -16.15 -28.62
CA ASP A 199 29.41 -15.49 -28.27
C ASP A 199 30.34 -15.28 -29.49
N ASP A 200 30.20 -16.09 -30.56
CA ASP A 200 30.97 -15.90 -31.80
C ASP A 200 30.40 -14.79 -32.70
N ILE A 201 29.12 -14.41 -32.54
CA ILE A 201 28.49 -13.36 -33.35
C ILE A 201 28.84 -11.96 -32.83
N LEU A 202 29.07 -11.81 -31.52
CA LEU A 202 29.37 -10.51 -30.89
C LEU A 202 30.78 -10.00 -31.21
N ASN A 203 31.72 -10.85 -31.62
CA ASN A 203 33.09 -10.42 -31.93
C ASN A 203 33.33 -10.04 -33.41
N ASN A 204 32.37 -10.28 -34.31
CA ASN A 204 32.57 -10.06 -35.75
C ASN A 204 31.88 -8.81 -36.33
N GLY A 205 31.36 -7.90 -35.51
CA GLY A 205 30.92 -6.58 -35.98
C GLY A 205 29.85 -6.61 -37.09
N VAL A 206 29.06 -7.68 -37.18
CA VAL A 206 28.00 -7.78 -38.19
C VAL A 206 26.82 -6.95 -37.71
N ALA A 207 26.54 -5.85 -38.42
CA ALA A 207 25.38 -5.00 -38.18
C ALA A 207 24.09 -5.83 -38.23
N ILE A 208 23.47 -6.04 -37.07
CA ILE A 208 22.19 -6.72 -36.95
C ILE A 208 21.12 -5.76 -37.48
N MET A 209 20.74 -5.93 -38.76
CA MET A 209 19.58 -5.24 -39.31
C MET A 209 18.32 -5.65 -38.50
N PRO A 210 17.47 -4.69 -38.10
CA PRO A 210 16.25 -5.00 -37.36
C PRO A 210 15.32 -5.84 -38.23
N THR A 211 15.14 -7.11 -37.87
CA THR A 211 14.17 -7.98 -38.54
C THR A 211 12.77 -7.49 -38.21
N THR A 212 12.16 -6.78 -39.14
CA THR A 212 10.74 -6.44 -39.13
C THR A 212 9.93 -7.74 -39.21
N ARG A 213 9.50 -8.25 -38.04
CA ARG A 213 8.56 -9.37 -38.02
C ARG A 213 7.23 -8.90 -38.61
N PRO A 214 6.69 -9.59 -39.63
CA PRO A 214 5.39 -9.24 -40.18
C PRO A 214 4.29 -9.42 -39.12
N PRO A 215 3.26 -8.56 -39.12
CA PRO A 215 2.15 -8.62 -38.19
C PRO A 215 1.40 -9.95 -38.33
N ARG A 216 1.08 -10.56 -37.19
CA ARG A 216 0.42 -11.85 -37.12
C ARG A 216 -1.08 -11.65 -37.32
N LEU A 217 -1.64 -12.19 -38.40
CA LEU A 217 -3.08 -12.19 -38.67
C LEU A 217 -3.80 -13.06 -37.64
N VAL A 218 -4.51 -12.42 -36.72
CA VAL A 218 -5.43 -13.10 -35.79
C VAL A 218 -6.76 -13.25 -36.52
N HIS A 219 -7.22 -14.48 -36.72
CA HIS A 219 -8.53 -14.72 -37.31
C HIS A 219 -9.59 -14.44 -36.24
N SER A 220 -10.45 -13.46 -36.48
CA SER A 220 -11.66 -13.23 -35.68
C SER A 220 -12.66 -14.34 -36.00
N VAL A 221 -13.05 -15.10 -34.97
CA VAL A 221 -14.17 -16.05 -35.00
C VAL A 221 -15.41 -15.35 -34.46
#